data_AF-A0A1B6CJ32-F1
#
_entry.id   AF-A0A1B6CJ32-F1
#
_cell.length_a   1.000
_cell.length_b   1.000
_cell.length_c   1.000
_cell.angle_alpha   90.00
_cell.angle_beta   90.00
_cell.angle_gamma   90.00
#
_symmetry.space_group_name_H-M   'P 1'
#
loop_
_entity.id
_entity.type
_entity.pdbx_description
1 polymer ?
#
loop_
_entity_poly.entity_id
_entity_poly.type
_entity_poly.pdbx_seq_one_letter_code
_entity_poly.pdbx_strand_id
1 'polypeptide(L)'
;YKFVVDRPGTSFYHSHSGFQKVDGITGSLIVRSPINMDPHRRLYNFDLPSHVVVLQDWLHTAADDRQPGLRTVLGQAAASLLINGKGIYAPNIWEALSLKT
;
A
#
# COMPACT_ATOMS: atom_id res chain seq x y z
N TYR A 1 2.54 -6.93 20.16
CA TYR A 1 3.53 -5.84 20.30
C TYR A 1 3.06 -4.88 21.39
N LYS A 2 3.96 -4.37 22.24
CA LYS A 2 3.67 -3.35 23.25
C LYS A 2 4.76 -2.27 23.17
N PHE A 3 4.37 -1.04 22.83
CA PHE A 3 5.27 0.10 22.71
C PHE A 3 4.48 1.40 22.92
N VAL A 4 5.20 2.48 23.20
CA VAL A 4 4.66 3.85 23.27
C VAL A 4 5.01 4.54 21.97
N VAL A 5 4.06 5.26 21.38
CA VAL A 5 4.30 6.09 20.20
C VAL A 5 4.55 7.52 20.66
N ASP A 6 5.71 8.06 20.30
CA ASP A 6 6.18 9.39 20.71
C ASP A 6 5.92 10.47 19.64
N ARG A 7 5.68 10.09 18.39
CA ARG A 7 5.55 11.01 17.25
C ARG A 7 4.24 10.83 16.48
N PRO A 8 3.40 11.88 16.37
CA PRO A 8 2.23 11.86 15.50
C PRO A 8 2.65 11.90 14.02
N GLY A 9 1.85 11.29 13.15
CA GLY A 9 2.08 11.28 11.71
C GLY A 9 1.46 10.09 10.99
N THR A 10 1.74 10.02 9.70
CA THR A 10 1.32 8.93 8.80
C THR A 10 2.42 7.88 8.71
N SER A 11 2.12 6.66 9.16
CA SER A 11 2.99 5.48 9.07
C SER A 11 2.23 4.33 8.44
N PHE A 12 2.90 3.18 8.32
CA PHE A 12 2.29 1.93 7.88
C PHE A 12 2.94 0.77 8.64
N TYR A 13 2.25 -0.36 8.71
CA TYR A 13 2.80 -1.60 9.24
C TYR A 13 2.89 -2.63 8.12
N HIS A 14 3.81 -3.59 8.26
CA HIS A 14 3.89 -4.74 7.38
C HIS A 14 4.51 -5.96 8.07
N SER A 15 4.29 -7.15 7.54
CA SER A 15 5.02 -8.34 7.99
C SER A 15 6.51 -8.18 7.72
N HIS A 16 7.33 -8.57 8.69
CA HIS A 16 8.79 -8.60 8.59
C HIS A 16 9.33 -10.04 8.56
N SER A 17 8.51 -10.99 8.09
CA SER A 17 8.87 -12.39 7.91
C SER A 17 8.80 -12.77 6.43
N GLY A 18 9.92 -13.22 5.86
CA GLY A 18 10.01 -13.60 4.45
C GLY A 18 9.49 -12.50 3.53
N PHE A 19 8.65 -12.89 2.57
CA PHE A 19 8.05 -11.97 1.59
C PHE A 19 6.57 -11.67 1.84
N GLN A 20 6.06 -12.00 3.02
CA GLN A 20 4.63 -11.85 3.38
C GLN A 20 4.08 -10.42 3.24
N LYS A 21 4.94 -9.39 3.30
CA LYS A 21 4.54 -8.01 2.98
C LYS A 21 3.95 -7.91 1.57
N VAL A 22 4.62 -8.53 0.60
CA VAL A 22 4.26 -8.49 -0.82
C VAL A 22 2.96 -9.25 -1.06
N ASP A 23 2.74 -10.33 -0.30
CA ASP A 23 1.47 -11.09 -0.31
C ASP A 23 0.30 -10.35 0.37
N GLY A 24 0.54 -9.15 0.90
CA GLY A 24 -0.51 -8.25 1.38
C GLY A 24 -0.63 -8.09 2.88
N ILE A 25 0.31 -8.60 3.68
CA ILE A 25 0.35 -8.27 5.11
C ILE A 25 0.97 -6.89 5.28
N THR A 26 0.18 -5.86 4.96
CA THR A 26 0.53 -4.44 5.04
C THR A 26 -0.73 -3.62 5.34
N GLY A 27 -0.57 -2.43 5.92
CA GLY A 27 -1.70 -1.53 6.18
C GLY A 27 -1.27 -0.19 6.76
N SER A 28 -2.17 0.78 6.75
CA SER A 28 -1.89 2.11 7.29
C SER A 28 -1.85 2.12 8.82
N LEU A 29 -0.99 2.96 9.39
CA LEU A 29 -0.90 3.24 10.81
C LEU A 29 -0.84 4.75 11.00
N ILE A 30 -1.95 5.35 11.38
CA ILE A 30 -2.05 6.81 11.54
C ILE A 30 -2.06 7.14 13.03
N VAL A 31 -1.11 7.96 13.46
CA VAL A 31 -0.98 8.44 14.83
C VAL A 31 -1.40 9.90 14.84
N ARG A 32 -2.60 10.19 15.33
CA ARG A 32 -3.14 11.55 15.34
C ARG A 32 -2.66 12.34 16.55
N SER A 33 -2.32 13.61 16.32
CA SER A 33 -2.12 14.57 17.39
C SER A 33 -3.48 15.10 17.88
N PRO A 34 -3.61 15.50 19.16
CA PRO A 34 -4.73 16.31 19.59
C PRO A 34 -4.89 17.56 18.71
N ILE A 35 -6.14 17.95 18.47
CA ILE A 35 -6.52 18.98 17.50
C ILE A 35 -5.88 20.35 17.79
N ASN A 36 -5.63 20.65 19.06
CA ASN A 36 -5.00 21.87 19.56
C ASN A 36 -3.47 21.84 19.49
N MET A 37 -2.87 20.67 19.26
CA MET A 37 -1.44 20.45 19.16
C MET A 37 -0.99 20.20 17.71
N ASP A 38 -1.91 20.05 16.76
CA ASP A 38 -1.57 19.92 15.35
C ASP A 38 -1.27 21.30 14.73
N PRO A 39 -0.01 21.56 14.31
CA PRO A 39 0.37 22.84 13.69
C PRO A 39 -0.34 23.08 12.34
N HIS A 40 -0.81 22.03 11.68
CA HIS A 40 -1.47 22.09 10.38
C HIS A 40 -3.00 22.05 10.48
N ARG A 41 -3.58 22.05 11.69
CA ARG A 41 -5.04 21.93 11.90
C ARG A 41 -5.88 22.92 11.08
N ARG A 42 -5.36 24.12 10.83
CA ARG A 42 -6.06 25.17 10.08
C ARG A 42 -6.03 24.97 8.56
N LEU A 43 -5.25 24.02 8.05
CA LEU A 43 -5.08 23.75 6.62
C LEU A 43 -6.12 22.77 6.06
N TYR A 44 -6.99 22.20 6.91
CA TYR A 44 -7.98 21.22 6.50
C TYR A 44 -9.25 21.27 7.37
N ASN A 45 -10.37 20.80 6.82
CA ASN A 45 -11.63 20.70 7.57
C ASN A 45 -11.72 19.39 8.35
N PHE A 46 -11.32 18.28 7.73
CA PHE A 46 -11.45 16.93 8.30
C PHE A 46 -10.20 16.07 8.03
N ASP A 47 -9.79 15.31 9.04
CA ASP A 47 -8.86 14.18 8.94
C ASP A 47 -9.63 12.90 9.34
N LEU A 48 -10.18 12.22 8.33
CA LEU A 48 -11.01 11.02 8.50
C LEU A 48 -10.25 9.77 8.05
N PRO A 49 -10.61 8.57 8.55
CA PRO A 49 -10.07 7.31 8.04
C PRO A 49 -10.23 7.14 6.52
N SER A 50 -11.29 7.72 5.93
CA SER A 50 -11.55 7.69 4.48
C SER A 50 -10.59 8.56 3.65
N HIS A 51 -9.81 9.45 4.27
CA HIS A 51 -8.80 10.26 3.59
C HIS A 51 -7.47 9.54 3.44
N VAL A 52 -7.32 8.36 4.04
CA VAL A 52 -6.11 7.56 3.91
C VAL A 52 -6.07 6.93 2.52
N VAL A 53 -4.95 7.15 1.82
CA VAL A 53 -4.65 6.52 0.53
C VAL A 53 -3.45 5.60 0.73
N VAL A 54 -3.67 4.31 0.49
CA VAL A 54 -2.63 3.27 0.49
C VAL A 54 -2.36 2.87 -0.94
N LEU A 55 -1.09 2.96 -1.34
CA LEU A 55 -0.59 2.46 -2.61
C LEU A 55 0.14 1.15 -2.38
N GLN A 56 -0.20 0.13 -3.16
CA GLN A 56 0.39 -1.20 -3.02
C GLN A 56 0.62 -1.83 -4.39
N ASP A 57 1.82 -2.37 -4.59
CA ASP A 57 2.13 -3.27 -5.69
C ASP A 57 1.50 -4.64 -5.47
N TRP A 58 0.97 -5.23 -6.54
CA TRP A 58 0.28 -6.52 -6.45
C TRP A 58 0.80 -7.52 -7.48
N LEU A 59 0.99 -8.75 -7.01
CA LEU A 59 1.44 -9.88 -7.81
C LEU A 59 0.29 -10.89 -7.97
N HIS A 60 0.28 -11.61 -9.09
CA HIS A 60 -0.68 -12.70 -9.33
C HIS A 60 -0.13 -14.08 -8.94
N THR A 61 1.06 -14.12 -8.36
CA THR A 61 1.71 -15.33 -7.82
C THR A 61 2.10 -15.06 -6.38
N ALA A 62 2.32 -16.10 -5.59
CA ALA A 62 2.88 -15.92 -4.25
C ALA A 62 4.26 -15.27 -4.35
N ALA A 63 4.62 -14.45 -3.37
CA ALA A 63 5.90 -13.77 -3.36
C ALA A 63 7.08 -14.75 -3.24
N ASP A 64 6.90 -15.84 -2.48
CA ASP A 64 7.89 -16.91 -2.33
C ASP A 64 8.21 -17.62 -3.67
N ASP A 65 7.23 -17.77 -4.56
CA ASP A 65 7.45 -18.37 -5.89
C ASP A 65 8.45 -17.57 -6.72
N ARG A 66 8.58 -16.27 -6.43
CA ARG A 66 9.47 -15.35 -7.16
C ARG A 66 10.86 -15.23 -6.54
N GLN A 67 11.21 -16.05 -5.53
CA GLN A 67 12.53 -16.04 -4.89
C GLN A 67 13.28 -17.38 -5.04
N PRO A 68 14.56 -17.40 -5.49
CA PRO A 68 15.40 -16.27 -5.92
C PRO A 68 15.01 -15.70 -7.30
N GLY A 69 14.01 -16.30 -7.96
CA GLY A 69 13.48 -15.95 -9.27
C GLY A 69 12.84 -17.17 -9.91
N LEU A 70 11.70 -17.00 -10.59
CA LEU A 70 11.16 -18.04 -11.47
C LEU A 70 12.08 -18.18 -12.68
N ARG A 71 12.46 -19.40 -13.04
CA ARG A 71 13.30 -19.66 -14.25
C ARG A 71 12.64 -19.15 -15.55
N THR A 72 11.32 -19.02 -15.55
CA THR A 72 10.49 -18.66 -16.70
C THR A 72 10.00 -17.22 -16.69
N VAL A 73 10.01 -16.54 -15.54
CA VAL A 73 9.55 -15.16 -15.39
C VAL A 73 10.69 -14.36 -14.76
N LEU A 74 11.38 -13.60 -15.61
CA LEU A 74 12.48 -12.75 -15.19
C LEU A 74 11.94 -11.48 -14.51
N GLY A 75 12.50 -11.15 -13.34
CA GLY A 75 12.22 -9.92 -12.61
C GLY A 75 11.09 -10.02 -11.57
N GLN A 76 10.80 -8.89 -10.94
CA GLN A 76 9.83 -8.76 -9.85
C GLN A 76 8.82 -7.64 -10.12
N ALA A 77 8.55 -7.34 -11.39
CA ALA A 77 7.58 -6.32 -11.75
C ALA A 77 6.19 -6.67 -11.17
N ALA A 78 5.54 -5.65 -10.61
CA ALA A 78 4.18 -5.75 -10.16
C ALA A 78 3.25 -6.02 -11.35
N ALA A 79 2.24 -6.87 -11.16
CA ALA A 79 1.20 -7.07 -12.17
C ALA A 79 0.24 -5.87 -12.17
N SER A 80 -0.07 -5.32 -10.99
CA SER A 80 -1.00 -4.21 -10.84
C SER A 80 -0.57 -3.23 -9.75
N LEU A 81 -1.02 -1.99 -9.86
CA LEU A 81 -1.02 -1.02 -8.76
C LEU A 81 -2.41 -1.02 -8.11
N LEU A 82 -2.45 -1.21 -6.80
CA LEU A 82 -3.65 -1.07 -5.98
C LEU A 82 -3.65 0.30 -5.30
N ILE A 83 -4.79 0.98 -5.37
CA ILE A 83 -5.14 2.17 -4.60
C ILE A 83 -6.26 1.74 -3.64
N ASN A 84 -5.99 1.80 -2.33
CA ASN A 84 -6.92 1.34 -1.29
C ASN A 84 -7.46 -0.08 -1.55
N GLY A 85 -6.57 -0.99 -1.92
CA GLY A 85 -6.88 -2.40 -2.17
C GLY A 85 -7.58 -2.69 -3.50
N LYS A 86 -7.72 -1.70 -4.40
CA LYS A 86 -8.36 -1.86 -5.71
C LYS A 86 -7.44 -1.40 -6.82
N GLY A 87 -7.40 -2.15 -7.91
CA GLY A 87 -6.62 -1.81 -9.09
C GLY A 87 -7.11 -2.61 -10.29
N ILE A 88 -6.62 -2.23 -11.46
CA ILE A 88 -6.90 -2.95 -12.71
C ILE A 88 -5.59 -3.60 -13.14
N TYR A 89 -5.68 -4.89 -13.49
CA TYR A 89 -4.64 -5.56 -14.24
C TYR A 89 -4.87 -5.33 -15.73
N ALA A 90 -3.88 -4.76 -16.41
CA ALA A 90 -3.90 -4.63 -17.85
C ALA A 90 -2.58 -5.16 -18.42
N PRO A 91 -2.58 -6.37 -19.03
CA PRO A 91 -1.36 -6.96 -19.58
C PRO A 91 -0.80 -6.13 -20.75
N ASN A 92 -1.63 -5.28 -21.37
CA ASN A 92 -1.19 -4.27 -22.32
C ASN A 92 -1.87 -2.92 -22.01
N ILE A 93 -1.12 -1.82 -22.21
CA ILE A 93 -1.59 -0.46 -21.92
C ILE A 93 -2.81 -0.07 -22.79
N TRP A 94 -2.95 -0.72 -23.94
CA TRP A 94 -4.00 -0.43 -24.92
C TRP A 94 -5.37 -0.99 -24.53
N GLU A 95 -5.44 -2.15 -23.88
CA GLU A 95 -6.64 -2.73 -23.26
C GLU A 95 -7.07 -1.93 -22.03
N ALA A 96 -6.10 -1.42 -21.26
CA ALA A 96 -6.40 -0.56 -20.11
C ALA A 96 -7.15 0.71 -20.53
N LEU A 97 -6.78 1.28 -21.68
CA LEU A 97 -7.35 2.50 -22.23
C LEU A 97 -8.67 2.25 -22.97
N SER A 98 -8.90 1.04 -23.49
CA SER A 98 -10.15 0.68 -24.19
C SER A 98 -11.32 0.37 -23.27
N LEU A 99 -11.07 0.04 -22.00
CA LEU A 99 -12.14 -0.21 -21.00
C LEU A 99 -12.83 1.06 -20.49
N LYS A 100 -12.53 2.24 -21.07
CA LYS A 100 -13.11 3.54 -20.71
C LYS A 100 -14.00 4.17 -21.80
N THR A 101 -14.42 3.39 -22.80
CA THR A 101 -15.46 3.78 -23.78
C THR A 101 -16.63 2.81 -23.70
#